data_AF-A0A6N2E165-F1
#
_entry.id   AF-A0A6N2E165-F1
#
_cell.length_a   1.000
_cell.length_b   1.000
_cell.length_c   1.000
_cell.angle_alpha   90.00
_cell.angle_beta   90.00
_cell.angle_gamma   90.00
#
_symmetry.space_group_name_H-M   'P 1'
#
loop_
_entity.id
_entity.type
_entity.pdbx_description
1 polymer ?
#
loop_
_entity_poly.entity_id
_entity_poly.type
_entity_poly.pdbx_seq_one_letter_code
_entity_poly.pdbx_strand_id
1 'polypeptide(L)'
;MINVVSQAEDKVLLQRALISTADKTGLDLLIEGLLAVNPDIVMYSTGGTFSRIAEIIGSGYEGSLKQVSDYTGHPEMQGGLVKTLDHKIYLGLLAESFNQAHARDLSTTGAERLDLVVVNLYPFEKTVAAADITTEHARGQIDIGGPCMLRAAAKNYLRVAALCEPADYQGFLAVLREGHGTTSLQDRFMLARKVFSHTAAYDAAIASYLAKQSPGDIARTYQLSNPEEQ
;
A
#
# COMPACT_ATOMS: atom_id res chain seq x y z
N MET A 1 23.20 -14.73 -3.13
CA MET A 1 24.06 -13.54 -3.01
C MET A 1 23.12 -12.33 -2.97
N ILE A 2 23.30 -11.40 -2.03
CA ILE A 2 22.47 -10.17 -1.98
C ILE A 2 22.91 -9.26 -3.11
N ASN A 3 21.96 -8.71 -3.87
CA ASN A 3 22.26 -7.65 -4.82
C ASN A 3 22.58 -6.36 -4.03
N VAL A 4 23.81 -5.85 -4.16
CA VAL A 4 24.25 -4.64 -3.47
C VAL A 4 24.09 -3.46 -4.43
N VAL A 5 23.23 -2.50 -4.07
CA VAL A 5 22.97 -1.31 -4.87
C VAL A 5 24.02 -0.25 -4.57
N SER A 6 24.77 0.17 -5.58
CA SER A 6 25.80 1.22 -5.46
C SER A 6 25.41 2.54 -6.14
N GLN A 7 24.29 2.58 -6.86
CA GLN A 7 23.82 3.75 -7.62
C GLN A 7 22.32 3.93 -7.44
N ALA A 8 21.88 5.17 -7.21
CA ALA A 8 20.47 5.56 -7.08
C ALA A 8 20.26 6.98 -7.61
N GLU A 9 19.03 7.29 -7.99
CA GLU A 9 18.61 8.63 -8.38
C GLU A 9 18.25 9.43 -7.12
N ASP A 10 18.82 10.62 -6.94
CA ASP A 10 18.39 11.48 -5.82
C ASP A 10 16.95 11.95 -6.07
N LYS A 11 16.72 12.63 -7.19
CA LYS A 11 15.43 13.16 -7.59
C LYS A 11 14.64 12.15 -8.41
N VAL A 12 13.47 11.76 -7.92
CA VAL A 12 12.52 10.88 -8.64
C VAL A 12 11.22 11.63 -8.85
N LEU A 13 10.86 11.84 -10.11
CA LEU A 13 9.58 12.40 -10.53
C LEU A 13 8.46 11.40 -10.26
N LEU A 14 7.38 11.86 -9.63
CA LEU A 14 6.20 11.01 -9.45
C LEU A 14 5.39 10.93 -10.73
N GLN A 15 5.43 9.77 -11.40
CA GLN A 15 4.61 9.52 -12.58
C GLN A 15 3.46 8.56 -12.28
N ARG A 16 3.67 7.61 -11.35
CA ARG A 16 2.68 6.58 -11.05
C ARG A 16 2.51 6.39 -9.56
N ALA A 17 1.27 6.42 -9.08
CA ALA A 17 0.91 6.21 -7.69
C ALA A 17 0.02 4.97 -7.53
N LEU A 18 0.26 4.17 -6.49
CA LEU A 18 -0.64 3.11 -6.05
C LEU A 18 -1.30 3.53 -4.75
N ILE A 19 -2.63 3.72 -4.76
CA ILE A 19 -3.38 4.29 -3.65
C ILE A 19 -4.45 3.30 -3.18
N SER A 20 -4.30 2.82 -1.94
CA SER A 20 -5.25 1.90 -1.31
C SER A 20 -5.37 2.23 0.18
N THR A 21 -6.28 3.14 0.49
CA THR A 21 -6.51 3.59 1.87
C THR A 21 -7.76 2.93 2.47
N ALA A 22 -7.74 2.61 3.76
CA ALA A 22 -8.95 2.29 4.51
C ALA A 22 -9.65 3.59 4.94
N ASP A 23 -8.93 4.46 5.65
CA ASP A 23 -9.35 5.81 6.03
C ASP A 23 -9.21 6.78 4.84
N LYS A 24 -10.31 7.44 4.49
CA LYS A 24 -10.39 8.40 3.37
C LYS A 24 -10.12 9.85 3.78
N THR A 25 -9.80 10.10 5.05
CA THR A 25 -9.45 11.42 5.55
C THR A 25 -8.33 12.05 4.71
N GLY A 26 -8.57 13.28 4.24
CA GLY A 26 -7.60 14.06 3.44
C GLY A 26 -7.30 13.50 2.06
N LEU A 27 -8.02 12.48 1.57
CA LEU A 27 -7.76 11.91 0.25
C LEU A 27 -8.03 12.93 -0.86
N ASP A 28 -9.08 13.74 -0.73
CA ASP A 28 -9.36 14.89 -1.60
C ASP A 28 -8.17 15.84 -1.72
N LEU A 29 -7.65 16.31 -0.58
CA LEU A 29 -6.46 17.17 -0.52
C LEU A 29 -5.27 16.52 -1.26
N LEU A 30 -5.03 15.23 -1.01
CA LEU A 30 -3.91 14.52 -1.62
C LEU A 30 -4.07 14.41 -3.13
N ILE A 31 -5.23 13.96 -3.62
CA ILE A 31 -5.47 13.75 -5.06
C ILE A 31 -5.39 15.07 -5.82
N GLU A 32 -6.08 16.11 -5.35
CA GLU A 32 -6.03 17.43 -5.98
C GLU A 32 -4.61 18.01 -5.99
N GLY A 33 -3.87 17.84 -4.89
CA GLY A 33 -2.49 18.28 -4.78
C GLY A 33 -1.54 17.52 -5.73
N LEU A 34 -1.72 16.20 -5.88
CA LEU A 34 -0.94 15.39 -6.82
C LEU A 34 -1.19 15.82 -8.27
N LEU A 35 -2.44 16.04 -8.65
CA LEU A 35 -2.80 16.52 -9.99
C LEU A 35 -2.31 17.95 -10.27
N ALA A 36 -2.33 18.83 -9.27
CA ALA A 36 -1.80 20.19 -9.40
C ALA A 36 -0.29 20.21 -9.63
N VAL A 37 0.44 19.23 -9.07
CA VAL A 37 1.89 19.09 -9.25
C VAL A 37 2.23 18.39 -10.55
N ASN A 38 1.52 17.31 -10.88
CA ASN A 38 1.69 16.55 -12.11
C ASN A 38 0.32 16.15 -12.68
N PRO A 39 -0.19 16.91 -13.66
CA PRO A 39 -1.48 16.61 -14.31
C PRO A 39 -1.52 15.25 -15.03
N ASP A 40 -0.36 14.72 -15.42
CA ASP A 40 -0.22 13.47 -16.17
C ASP A 40 0.02 12.25 -15.26
N ILE A 41 -0.08 12.41 -13.94
CA ILE A 41 0.12 11.30 -13.00
C ILE A 41 -0.94 10.20 -13.23
N VAL A 42 -0.48 8.95 -13.28
CA VAL A 42 -1.37 7.77 -13.34
C VAL A 42 -1.53 7.16 -11.96
N MET A 43 -2.76 7.00 -11.52
CA MET A 43 -3.13 6.47 -10.22
C MET A 43 -3.76 5.09 -10.37
N TYR A 44 -3.21 4.10 -9.68
CA TYR A 44 -3.75 2.76 -9.55
C TYR A 44 -4.48 2.67 -8.20
N SER A 45 -5.73 2.19 -8.18
CA SER A 45 -6.52 2.13 -6.95
C SER A 45 -7.41 0.89 -6.87
N THR A 46 -7.87 0.56 -5.66
CA THR A 46 -8.68 -0.63 -5.36
C THR A 46 -10.07 -0.25 -4.83
N GLY A 47 -11.11 -1.01 -5.19
CA GLY A 47 -12.44 -0.98 -4.58
C GLY A 47 -12.95 0.43 -4.24
N GLY A 48 -13.35 0.64 -2.98
CA GLY A 48 -13.90 1.93 -2.53
C GLY A 48 -12.92 3.12 -2.59
N THR A 49 -11.61 2.87 -2.62
CA THR A 49 -10.61 3.94 -2.85
C THR A 49 -10.66 4.41 -4.29
N PHE A 50 -10.83 3.49 -5.25
CA PHE A 50 -10.99 3.86 -6.66
C PHE A 50 -12.24 4.71 -6.85
N SER A 51 -13.38 4.27 -6.33
CA SER A 51 -14.64 5.03 -6.40
C SER A 51 -14.50 6.42 -5.81
N ARG A 52 -13.86 6.55 -4.64
CA ARG A 52 -13.67 7.85 -4.00
C ARG A 52 -12.76 8.78 -4.81
N ILE A 53 -11.69 8.26 -5.41
CA ILE A 53 -10.80 9.07 -6.27
C ILE A 53 -11.56 9.51 -7.52
N ALA A 54 -12.35 8.62 -8.14
CA ALA A 54 -13.16 8.96 -9.30
C ALA A 54 -14.16 10.10 -9.00
N GLU A 55 -14.78 10.10 -7.82
CA GLU A 55 -15.64 11.19 -7.36
C GLU A 55 -14.89 12.52 -7.19
N ILE A 56 -13.65 12.49 -6.69
CA ILE A 56 -12.83 13.69 -6.47
C ILE A 56 -12.42 14.31 -7.81
N ILE A 57 -11.96 13.51 -8.77
CA ILE A 57 -11.40 14.02 -10.03
C ILE A 57 -12.47 14.32 -11.09
N GLY A 58 -13.64 13.70 -10.99
CA GLY A 58 -14.74 13.89 -11.94
C GLY A 58 -14.43 13.43 -13.37
N SER A 59 -15.20 13.95 -14.33
CA SER A 59 -15.02 13.68 -15.76
C SER A 59 -13.80 14.42 -16.33
N GLY A 60 -13.01 13.76 -17.18
CA GLY A 60 -11.81 14.34 -17.82
C GLY A 60 -10.47 13.74 -17.39
N TYR A 61 -10.47 12.78 -16.45
CA TYR A 61 -9.28 12.07 -15.97
C TYR A 61 -9.37 10.56 -16.22
N GLU A 62 -10.14 10.13 -17.23
CA GLU A 62 -10.38 8.70 -17.51
C GLU A 62 -9.07 7.94 -17.84
N GLY A 63 -8.03 8.63 -18.31
CA GLY A 63 -6.70 8.06 -18.54
C GLY A 63 -5.79 8.02 -17.31
N SER A 64 -6.11 8.78 -16.26
CA SER A 64 -5.25 9.03 -15.10
C SER A 64 -5.62 8.19 -13.88
N LEU A 65 -6.75 7.49 -13.89
CA LEU A 65 -7.17 6.58 -12.82
C LEU A 65 -7.45 5.18 -13.37
N LYS A 66 -6.72 4.18 -12.88
CA LYS A 66 -6.82 2.77 -13.30
C LYS A 66 -7.22 1.88 -12.12
N GLN A 67 -8.10 0.93 -12.37
CA GLN A 67 -8.42 -0.08 -11.36
C GLN A 67 -7.29 -1.11 -11.29
N VAL A 68 -6.91 -1.52 -10.08
CA VAL A 68 -5.84 -2.50 -9.89
C VAL A 68 -6.18 -3.87 -10.52
N SER A 69 -7.44 -4.27 -10.50
CA SER A 69 -7.90 -5.50 -11.16
C SER A 69 -7.63 -5.46 -12.67
N ASP A 70 -7.84 -4.31 -13.31
CA ASP A 70 -7.63 -4.15 -14.76
C ASP A 70 -6.14 -4.16 -15.10
N TYR A 71 -5.32 -3.53 -14.25
CA TYR A 71 -3.86 -3.54 -14.41
C TYR A 71 -3.26 -4.95 -14.24
N THR A 72 -3.69 -5.66 -13.20
CA THR A 72 -3.17 -7.00 -12.89
C THR A 72 -3.72 -8.06 -13.84
N GLY A 73 -4.98 -7.92 -14.26
CA GLY A 73 -5.74 -8.92 -15.00
C GLY A 73 -6.39 -9.98 -14.11
N HIS A 74 -6.32 -9.82 -12.78
CA HIS A 74 -6.90 -10.75 -11.81
C HIS A 74 -8.12 -10.13 -11.12
N PRO A 75 -9.29 -10.79 -11.16
CA PRO A 75 -10.44 -10.35 -10.38
C PRO A 75 -10.13 -10.50 -8.88
N GLU A 76 -10.67 -9.60 -8.06
CA GLU A 76 -10.48 -9.66 -6.62
C GLU A 76 -11.10 -10.95 -6.05
N MET A 77 -10.36 -11.65 -5.18
CA MET A 77 -10.92 -12.78 -4.42
C MET A 77 -12.11 -12.31 -3.58
N GLN A 78 -13.14 -13.14 -3.46
CA GLN A 78 -14.30 -12.85 -2.61
C GLN A 78 -13.85 -12.43 -1.20
N GLY A 79 -14.40 -11.32 -0.70
CA GLY A 79 -13.97 -10.71 0.56
C GLY A 79 -12.75 -9.79 0.44
N GLY A 80 -12.23 -9.54 -0.77
CA GLY A 80 -11.15 -8.58 -1.02
C GLY A 80 -9.77 -9.01 -0.51
N LEU A 81 -9.62 -10.29 -0.14
CA LEU A 81 -8.42 -10.84 0.52
C LEU A 81 -7.17 -10.82 -0.37
N VAL A 82 -7.34 -11.06 -1.66
CA VAL A 82 -6.26 -11.09 -2.66
C VAL A 82 -6.63 -10.11 -3.76
N LYS A 83 -6.11 -8.89 -3.63
CA LYS A 83 -6.31 -7.78 -4.59
C LYS A 83 -5.00 -7.17 -5.08
N THR A 84 -4.03 -7.00 -4.19
CA THR A 84 -2.74 -6.34 -4.45
C THR A 84 -1.54 -7.27 -4.32
N LEU A 85 -1.77 -8.54 -3.98
CA LEU A 85 -0.74 -9.58 -3.89
C LEU A 85 -0.41 -10.13 -5.29
N ASP A 86 -0.01 -9.24 -6.21
CA ASP A 86 0.27 -9.56 -7.60
C ASP A 86 1.70 -9.16 -8.00
N HIS A 87 2.39 -10.06 -8.72
CA HIS A 87 3.77 -9.86 -9.17
C HIS A 87 3.99 -8.55 -9.93
N LYS A 88 3.04 -8.06 -10.75
CA LYS A 88 3.18 -6.79 -11.47
C LYS A 88 3.31 -5.60 -10.54
N ILE A 89 2.61 -5.62 -9.40
CA ILE A 89 2.71 -4.57 -8.38
C ILE A 89 4.09 -4.64 -7.72
N TYR A 90 4.54 -5.82 -7.29
CA TYR A 90 5.82 -5.94 -6.57
C TYR A 90 7.03 -5.76 -7.48
N LEU A 91 6.98 -6.15 -8.75
CA LEU A 91 7.99 -5.78 -9.74
C LEU A 91 8.03 -4.26 -9.89
N GLY A 92 6.86 -3.64 -10.03
CA GLY A 92 6.71 -2.19 -10.11
C GLY A 92 7.22 -1.43 -8.89
N LEU A 93 7.16 -2.01 -7.69
CA LEU A 93 7.65 -1.41 -6.45
C LEU A 93 9.14 -1.69 -6.20
N LEU A 94 9.60 -2.92 -6.42
CA LEU A 94 10.92 -3.39 -5.98
C LEU A 94 12.01 -3.30 -7.04
N ALA A 95 11.67 -3.07 -8.32
CA ALA A 95 12.66 -2.92 -9.37
C ALA A 95 13.57 -1.68 -9.13
N GLU A 96 14.87 -1.94 -9.15
CA GLU A 96 15.92 -0.92 -9.05
C GLU A 96 16.10 -0.19 -10.41
N SER A 97 16.52 1.07 -10.38
CA SER A 97 16.69 1.87 -11.62
C SER A 97 17.85 1.39 -12.48
N PHE A 98 18.98 1.03 -11.87
CA PHE A 98 20.24 0.71 -12.59
C PHE A 98 20.53 -0.78 -12.73
N ASN A 99 19.52 -1.63 -12.54
CA ASN A 99 19.64 -3.09 -12.69
C ASN A 99 18.99 -3.56 -14.01
N GLN A 100 19.81 -4.00 -14.97
CA GLN A 100 19.33 -4.43 -16.28
C GLN A 100 18.43 -5.68 -16.22
N ALA A 101 18.63 -6.58 -15.25
CA ALA A 101 17.76 -7.74 -15.09
C ALA A 101 16.36 -7.29 -14.65
N HIS A 102 16.29 -6.38 -13.66
CA HIS A 102 15.01 -5.81 -13.22
C HIS A 102 14.30 -5.04 -14.35
N ALA A 103 15.04 -4.30 -15.18
CA ALA A 103 14.47 -3.62 -16.35
C ALA A 103 13.87 -4.62 -17.37
N ARG A 104 14.52 -5.77 -17.59
CA ARG A 104 13.97 -6.86 -18.43
C ARG A 104 12.73 -7.46 -17.82
N ASP A 105 12.74 -7.76 -16.52
CA ASP A 105 11.57 -8.34 -15.83
C ASP A 105 10.34 -7.44 -15.92
N LEU A 106 10.52 -6.12 -15.72
CA LEU A 106 9.46 -5.13 -15.93
C LEU A 106 8.90 -5.20 -17.36
N SER A 107 9.79 -5.19 -18.37
CA SER A 107 9.40 -5.23 -19.78
C SER A 107 8.69 -6.53 -20.16
N THR A 108 9.19 -7.69 -19.70
CA THR A 108 8.65 -9.01 -20.06
C THR A 108 7.28 -9.25 -19.44
N THR A 109 7.06 -8.76 -18.22
CA THR A 109 5.80 -8.93 -17.50
C THR A 109 4.77 -7.84 -17.78
N GLY A 110 5.17 -6.75 -18.46
CA GLY A 110 4.34 -5.56 -18.62
C GLY A 110 4.09 -4.83 -17.30
N ALA A 111 4.98 -4.98 -16.32
CA ALA A 111 4.88 -4.29 -15.04
C ALA A 111 5.38 -2.84 -15.18
N GLU A 112 4.61 -1.90 -14.63
CA GLU A 112 4.95 -0.48 -14.63
C GLU A 112 5.64 -0.09 -13.32
N ARG A 113 6.64 0.80 -13.38
CA ARG A 113 7.30 1.35 -12.18
C ARG A 113 6.32 2.19 -11.38
N LEU A 114 6.23 1.97 -10.07
CA LEU A 114 5.36 2.72 -9.16
C LEU A 114 6.20 3.61 -8.25
N ASP A 115 5.99 4.92 -8.27
CA ASP A 115 6.86 5.92 -7.63
C ASP A 115 6.33 6.37 -6.27
N LEU A 116 5.02 6.25 -6.07
CA LEU A 116 4.33 6.55 -4.83
C LEU A 116 3.41 5.40 -4.40
N VAL A 117 3.44 5.05 -3.12
CA VAL A 117 2.44 4.20 -2.47
C VAL A 117 1.73 4.98 -1.38
N VAL A 118 0.40 4.96 -1.36
CA VAL A 118 -0.43 5.59 -0.34
C VAL A 118 -1.34 4.53 0.26
N VAL A 119 -1.03 4.10 1.47
CA VAL A 119 -1.76 3.03 2.16
C VAL A 119 -1.85 3.38 3.63
N ASN A 120 -3.05 3.55 4.17
CA ASN A 120 -3.25 3.60 5.62
C ASN A 120 -3.92 2.31 6.08
N LEU A 121 -3.38 1.74 7.16
CA LEU A 121 -3.91 0.53 7.76
C LEU A 121 -5.07 0.91 8.68
N TYR A 122 -6.13 0.11 8.67
CA TYR A 122 -7.16 0.29 9.69
C TYR A 122 -6.51 0.02 11.07
N PRO A 123 -6.75 0.88 12.08
CA PRO A 123 -6.12 0.71 13.37
C PRO A 123 -6.67 -0.54 14.07
N PHE A 124 -5.93 -1.65 13.94
CA PHE A 124 -6.30 -2.95 14.49
C PHE A 124 -6.61 -2.86 15.99
N GLU A 125 -5.87 -2.05 16.74
CA GLU A 125 -6.12 -1.77 18.15
C GLU A 125 -7.54 -1.23 18.43
N LYS A 126 -8.05 -0.35 17.55
CA LYS A 126 -9.42 0.17 17.69
C LYS A 126 -10.46 -0.90 17.41
N THR A 127 -10.21 -1.77 16.43
CA THR A 127 -11.09 -2.90 16.12
C THR A 127 -11.22 -3.84 17.31
N VAL A 128 -10.09 -4.23 17.91
CA VAL A 128 -10.08 -5.23 18.98
C VAL A 128 -10.44 -4.66 20.36
N ALA A 129 -10.63 -3.34 20.47
CA ALA A 129 -11.12 -2.69 21.67
C ALA A 129 -12.66 -2.74 21.83
N ALA A 130 -13.38 -3.16 20.79
CA ALA A 130 -14.84 -3.32 20.87
C ALA A 130 -15.21 -4.46 21.82
N ALA A 131 -16.16 -4.21 22.74
CA ALA A 131 -16.51 -5.13 23.83
C ALA A 131 -16.96 -6.53 23.35
N ASP A 132 -17.59 -6.60 22.17
CA ASP A 132 -18.19 -7.82 21.63
C ASP A 132 -17.42 -8.37 20.41
N ILE A 133 -16.15 -7.98 20.23
CA ILE A 133 -15.34 -8.49 19.11
C ILE A 133 -15.08 -9.99 19.30
N THR A 134 -15.48 -10.80 18.32
CA THR A 134 -15.11 -12.23 18.32
C THR A 134 -13.71 -12.42 17.77
N THR A 135 -13.07 -13.55 18.09
CA THR A 135 -11.79 -13.94 17.50
C THR A 135 -11.82 -13.94 15.97
N GLU A 136 -12.91 -14.44 15.38
CA GLU A 136 -13.06 -14.47 13.92
C GLU A 136 -13.16 -13.06 13.33
N HIS A 137 -13.90 -12.16 13.99
CA HIS A 137 -13.97 -10.76 13.55
C HIS A 137 -12.61 -10.06 13.65
N ALA A 138 -11.87 -10.27 14.74
CA ALA A 138 -10.51 -9.74 14.86
C ALA A 138 -9.58 -10.33 13.79
N ARG A 139 -9.60 -11.65 13.58
CA ARG A 139 -8.79 -12.34 12.57
C ARG A 139 -9.09 -11.82 11.16
N GLY A 140 -10.35 -11.61 10.82
CA GLY A 140 -10.78 -11.09 9.53
C GLY A 140 -10.36 -9.65 9.25
N GLN A 141 -9.96 -8.90 10.27
CA GLN A 141 -9.52 -7.50 10.17
C GLN A 141 -7.99 -7.37 10.04
N ILE A 142 -7.26 -8.49 10.02
CA ILE A 142 -5.82 -8.49 9.76
C ILE A 142 -5.56 -8.24 8.27
N ASP A 143 -5.15 -7.02 7.94
CA ASP A 143 -4.67 -6.66 6.61
C ASP A 143 -3.33 -7.35 6.29
N ILE A 144 -3.27 -7.97 5.10
CA ILE A 144 -2.06 -8.57 4.52
C ILE A 144 -1.50 -7.69 3.41
N GLY A 145 -2.36 -7.19 2.51
CA GLY A 145 -1.95 -6.45 1.33
C GLY A 145 -1.34 -5.09 1.67
N GLY A 146 -1.95 -4.37 2.61
CA GLY A 146 -1.50 -3.05 3.04
C GLY A 146 -0.06 -3.05 3.57
N PRO A 147 0.26 -3.85 4.61
CA PRO A 147 1.63 -3.97 5.12
C PRO A 147 2.63 -4.45 4.07
N CYS A 148 2.26 -5.38 3.19
CA CYS A 148 3.14 -5.85 2.12
C CYS A 148 3.51 -4.74 1.13
N MET A 149 2.54 -3.96 0.66
CA MET A 149 2.78 -2.82 -0.24
C MET A 149 3.65 -1.75 0.44
N LEU A 150 3.32 -1.39 1.68
CA LEU A 150 4.09 -0.42 2.48
C LEU A 150 5.54 -0.86 2.66
N ARG A 151 5.78 -2.10 3.09
CA ARG A 151 7.14 -2.63 3.29
C ARG A 151 7.92 -2.74 1.98
N ALA A 152 7.26 -3.11 0.87
CA ALA A 152 7.91 -3.17 -0.44
C ALA A 152 8.37 -1.77 -0.91
N ALA A 153 7.49 -0.78 -0.81
CA ALA A 153 7.80 0.61 -1.14
C ALA A 153 8.89 1.18 -0.23
N ALA A 154 8.75 1.04 1.09
CA ALA A 154 9.71 1.53 2.07
C ALA A 154 11.07 0.84 1.96
N LYS A 155 11.13 -0.44 1.59
CA LYS A 155 12.40 -1.12 1.28
C LYS A 155 13.11 -0.46 0.10
N ASN A 156 12.37 -0.11 -0.95
CA ASN A 156 12.91 0.51 -2.15
C ASN A 156 12.83 2.04 -2.10
N TYR A 157 13.11 2.65 -0.94
CA TYR A 157 13.15 4.11 -0.76
C TYR A 157 14.18 4.81 -1.67
N LEU A 158 15.08 4.05 -2.30
CA LEU A 158 15.95 4.55 -3.36
C LEU A 158 15.16 5.11 -4.55
N ARG A 159 13.91 4.64 -4.76
CA ARG A 159 13.04 5.09 -5.84
C ARG A 159 11.63 5.47 -5.38
N VAL A 160 11.06 4.76 -4.41
CA VAL A 160 9.63 4.83 -4.08
C VAL A 160 9.38 5.65 -2.83
N ALA A 161 8.46 6.61 -2.90
CA ALA A 161 7.90 7.29 -1.74
C ALA A 161 6.72 6.49 -1.18
N ALA A 162 6.55 6.46 0.15
CA ALA A 162 5.48 5.71 0.78
C ALA A 162 4.81 6.52 1.90
N LEU A 163 3.50 6.73 1.81
CA LEU A 163 2.70 7.43 2.80
C LEU A 163 1.81 6.43 3.54
N CYS A 164 1.90 6.43 4.87
CA CYS A 164 1.13 5.52 5.73
C CYS A 164 0.00 6.19 6.52
N GLU A 165 -0.03 7.52 6.59
CA GLU A 165 -0.96 8.26 7.45
C GLU A 165 -1.45 9.55 6.77
N PRO A 166 -2.74 9.92 6.91
CA PRO A 166 -3.27 11.16 6.34
C PRO A 166 -2.57 12.45 6.78
N ALA A 167 -2.03 12.46 8.01
CA ALA A 167 -1.36 13.64 8.57
C ALA A 167 -0.13 14.07 7.75
N ASP A 168 0.46 13.19 6.95
CA ASP A 168 1.65 13.51 6.14
C ASP A 168 1.30 14.15 4.80
N TYR A 169 0.04 14.09 4.34
CA TYR A 169 -0.32 14.47 2.98
C TYR A 169 0.05 15.93 2.67
N GLN A 170 -0.28 16.87 3.57
CA GLN A 170 0.03 18.28 3.38
C GLN A 170 1.53 18.55 3.30
N GLY A 171 2.32 17.93 4.18
CA GLY A 171 3.78 18.05 4.17
C GLY A 171 4.40 17.45 2.92
N PHE A 172 3.92 16.29 2.48
CA PHE A 172 4.36 15.64 1.26
C PHE A 172 4.06 16.48 0.01
N LEU A 173 2.87 17.10 -0.07
CA LEU A 173 2.53 18.02 -1.16
C LEU A 173 3.40 19.28 -1.16
N ALA A 174 3.91 19.73 -0.01
CA ALA A 174 4.88 20.82 0.04
C ALA A 174 6.22 20.38 -0.57
N VAL A 175 6.73 19.20 -0.16
CA VAL A 175 7.95 18.60 -0.74
C VAL A 175 7.84 18.50 -2.26
N LEU A 176 6.72 18.02 -2.78
CA LEU A 176 6.53 17.90 -4.22
C LEU A 176 6.47 19.24 -4.94
N ARG A 177 5.83 20.26 -4.36
CA ARG A 177 5.78 21.59 -4.97
C ARG A 177 7.16 22.24 -5.04
N GLU A 178 7.93 22.16 -3.96
CA GLU A 178 9.31 22.66 -3.90
C GLU A 178 10.24 21.87 -4.84
N GLY A 179 10.02 20.55 -4.94
CA GLY A 179 10.78 19.66 -5.81
C GLY A 179 10.28 19.58 -7.26
N HIS A 180 9.34 20.42 -7.68
CA HIS A 180 8.73 20.39 -9.02
C HIS A 180 8.26 18.98 -9.45
N GLY A 181 7.52 18.31 -8.56
CA GLY A 181 7.00 16.95 -8.74
C GLY A 181 7.96 15.83 -8.37
N THR A 182 9.17 16.17 -7.91
CA THR A 182 10.17 15.18 -7.49
C THR A 182 10.25 15.02 -5.98
N THR A 183 10.63 13.83 -5.54
CA THR A 183 11.11 13.56 -4.18
C THR A 183 12.62 13.39 -4.19
N SER A 184 13.33 13.82 -3.14
CA SER A 184 14.74 13.48 -2.93
C SER A 184 14.92 12.12 -2.26
N LEU A 185 16.14 11.58 -2.28
CA LEU A 185 16.48 10.37 -1.54
C LEU A 185 16.22 10.55 -0.03
N GLN A 186 16.51 11.73 0.49
CA GLN A 186 16.27 12.07 1.89
C GLN A 186 14.79 12.02 2.25
N ASP A 187 13.92 12.58 1.41
CA ASP A 187 12.46 12.57 1.63
C ASP A 187 11.93 11.13 1.70
N ARG A 188 12.30 10.31 0.70
CA ARG A 188 11.88 8.91 0.62
C ARG A 188 12.41 8.09 1.78
N PHE A 189 13.63 8.34 2.24
CA PHE A 189 14.19 7.66 3.41
C PHE A 189 13.44 8.01 4.70
N MET A 190 13.09 9.29 4.90
CA MET A 190 12.31 9.71 6.07
C MET A 190 10.92 9.09 6.09
N LEU A 191 10.26 9.01 4.93
CA LEU A 191 9.00 8.29 4.76
C LEU A 191 9.14 6.80 5.06
N ALA A 192 10.19 6.15 4.55
CA ALA A 192 10.44 4.73 4.81
C ALA A 192 10.64 4.41 6.30
N ARG A 193 11.35 5.28 7.04
CA ARG A 193 11.48 5.15 8.50
C ARG A 193 10.13 5.16 9.20
N LYS A 194 9.25 6.09 8.81
CA LYS A 194 7.89 6.19 9.37
C LYS A 194 7.08 4.93 9.03
N VAL A 195 7.13 4.48 7.79
CA VAL A 195 6.41 3.27 7.32
C VAL A 195 6.83 2.03 8.10
N PHE A 196 8.13 1.77 8.27
CA PHE A 196 8.57 0.60 9.03
C PHE A 196 8.17 0.68 10.51
N SER A 197 8.20 1.87 11.10
CA SER A 197 7.66 2.09 12.46
C SER A 197 6.16 1.80 12.54
N HIS A 198 5.38 2.27 11.56
CA HIS A 198 3.94 2.05 11.49
C HIS A 198 3.60 0.56 11.34
N THR A 199 4.28 -0.16 10.44
CA THR A 199 4.05 -1.61 10.27
C THR A 199 4.51 -2.43 11.48
N ALA A 200 5.57 -1.99 12.17
CA ALA A 200 6.01 -2.66 13.40
C ALA A 200 4.98 -2.50 14.54
N ALA A 201 4.39 -1.31 14.68
CA ALA A 201 3.32 -1.08 15.65
C ALA A 201 2.07 -1.92 15.31
N TYR A 202 1.73 -2.00 14.02
CA TYR A 202 0.61 -2.82 13.54
C TYR A 202 0.78 -4.31 13.88
N ASP A 203 1.93 -4.90 13.57
CA ASP A 203 2.22 -6.30 13.90
C ASP A 203 2.28 -6.54 15.42
N ALA A 204 2.81 -5.58 16.19
CA ALA A 204 2.82 -5.66 17.65
C ALA A 204 1.40 -5.68 18.24
N ALA A 205 0.47 -4.90 17.68
CA ALA A 205 -0.94 -4.91 18.09
C ALA A 205 -1.60 -6.28 17.83
N ILE A 206 -1.33 -6.88 16.65
CA ILE A 206 -1.81 -8.23 16.30
C ILE A 206 -1.24 -9.26 17.28
N ALA A 207 0.07 -9.25 17.50
CA ALA A 207 0.74 -10.18 18.42
C ALA A 207 0.20 -10.06 19.85
N SER A 208 0.01 -8.83 20.33
CA SER A 208 -0.56 -8.54 21.65
C SER A 208 -1.99 -9.05 21.80
N TYR A 209 -2.82 -8.90 20.76
CA TYR A 209 -4.17 -9.45 20.75
C TYR A 209 -4.17 -10.98 20.80
N LEU A 210 -3.39 -11.64 19.94
CA LEU A 210 -3.31 -13.09 19.87
C LEU A 210 -2.75 -13.71 21.16
N ALA A 211 -1.79 -13.06 21.80
CA ALA A 211 -1.22 -13.52 23.08
C ALA A 211 -2.23 -13.52 24.24
N LYS A 212 -3.32 -12.75 24.14
CA LYS A 212 -4.41 -12.72 25.13
C LYS A 212 -5.47 -13.80 24.90
N GLN A 213 -5.47 -14.45 23.74
CA GLN A 213 -6.43 -15.50 23.42
C GLN A 213 -5.95 -16.85 23.97
N SER A 214 -6.84 -17.63 24.58
CA SER A 214 -6.54 -19.02 24.89
C SER A 214 -6.85 -19.93 23.69
N PRO A 215 -6.15 -21.08 23.53
CA PRO A 215 -6.53 -22.08 22.53
C PRO A 215 -8.01 -22.52 22.63
N GLY A 216 -8.58 -22.51 23.84
CA GLY A 216 -9.99 -22.78 24.06
C GLY A 216 -10.92 -21.71 23.48
N ASP A 217 -10.57 -20.43 23.57
CA ASP A 217 -11.36 -19.33 23.01
C ASP A 217 -11.34 -19.37 21.48
N ILE A 218 -10.18 -19.70 20.90
CA ILE A 218 -10.06 -19.96 19.46
C ILE A 218 -10.96 -21.14 19.06
N ALA A 219 -10.83 -22.29 19.74
CA ALA A 219 -11.58 -23.49 19.39
C ALA A 219 -13.10 -23.30 19.47
N ARG A 220 -13.62 -22.55 20.47
CA ARG A 220 -15.05 -22.24 20.60
C ARG A 220 -15.59 -21.34 19.50
N THR A 221 -14.73 -20.62 18.79
CA THR A 221 -15.13 -19.74 17.69
C THR A 221 -15.53 -20.53 16.45
N TYR A 222 -15.02 -21.76 16.28
CA TYR A 222 -15.16 -22.53 15.05
C TYR A 222 -15.85 -23.88 15.30
N GLN A 223 -16.60 -24.35 14.29
CA GLN A 223 -16.96 -25.75 14.21
C GLN A 223 -15.77 -26.53 13.64
N LEU A 224 -15.04 -27.21 14.50
CA LEU A 224 -13.87 -27.99 14.10
C LEU A 224 -14.31 -29.37 13.60
N SER A 225 -13.92 -29.73 12.36
CA SER A 225 -14.07 -31.09 11.85
C SER A 225 -12.88 -31.93 12.27
N ASN A 226 -13.13 -33.12 12.82
CA ASN A 226 -12.07 -34.10 13.10
C ASN A 226 -11.89 -35.00 11.87
N PRO A 227 -10.67 -35.10 11.29
CA PRO A 227 -10.43 -35.94 10.13
C PRO A 227 -10.66 -37.44 10.38
N GLU A 228 -10.73 -37.88 11.64
CA GLU A 228 -10.90 -39.29 12.02
C GLU A 228 -12.37 -39.77 12.02
N GLU A 229 -13.34 -38.91 11.68
CA GLU A 229 -14.77 -39.27 11.59
C GLU A 229 -15.30 -39.40 10.15
N GLN A 230 -14.42 -39.53 9.14
CA GLN A 230 -14.79 -39.84 7.75
C GLN A 230 -14.23 -41.18 7.28
#